data_AF-A0A519GQN0-F1
#
_entry.id   AF-A0A519GQN0-F1
#
_cell.length_a   1.000
_cell.length_b   1.000
_cell.length_c   1.000
_cell.angle_alpha   90.00
_cell.angle_beta   90.00
_cell.angle_gamma   90.00
#
_symmetry.space_group_name_H-M   'P 1'
#
loop_
_entity.id
_entity.type
_entity.pdbx_description
1 polymer ?
#
loop_
_entity_poly.entity_id
_entity_poly.type
_entity_poly.pdbx_seq_one_letter_code
_entity_poly.pdbx_strand_id
1 'polypeptide(L)' 'DLADKEAAEIKVLEVYLPQRMSADEVTAAVKAIVAELGAKGPGDMGKVMGTVKAQLAGKADMGQVSAAVKAALSGA' A
#
# COMPACT_ATOMS: atom_id res chain seq x y z
N ASP A 1 3.67 38.97 6.94
CA ASP A 1 4.75 38.77 5.95
C ASP A 1 6.07 38.34 6.61
N LEU A 2 6.03 37.15 7.20
CA LEU A 2 7.14 36.39 7.83
C LEU A 2 6.62 34.98 8.18
N ALA A 3 5.30 34.83 8.39
CA ALA A 3 4.62 33.55 8.59
C ALA A 3 4.48 32.70 7.32
N ASP A 4 4.42 33.32 6.12
CA ASP A 4 4.22 32.57 4.86
C ASP A 4 5.51 31.92 4.35
N LYS A 5 6.67 32.33 4.87
CA LYS A 5 7.98 31.78 4.48
C LYS A 5 8.34 30.51 5.25
N GLU A 6 7.81 30.33 6.46
CA GLU A 6 8.08 29.14 7.29
C GLU A 6 7.32 27.90 6.78
N ALA A 7 6.18 28.08 6.09
CA ALA A 7 5.41 26.99 5.50
C ALA A 7 6.06 26.38 4.23
N ALA A 8 7.04 27.08 3.63
CA ALA A 8 7.70 26.61 2.41
C ALA A 8 8.83 25.60 2.69
N GLU A 9 9.40 25.57 3.89
CA GLU A 9 10.53 24.69 4.22
C GLU A 9 10.13 23.25 4.56
N ILE A 10 8.91 23.02 5.07
CA ILE A 10 8.40 21.66 5.35
C ILE A 10 8.18 20.86 4.06
N LYS A 11 7.87 21.55 2.96
CA LYS A 11 7.60 20.91 1.66
C LYS A 11 8.85 20.35 0.98
N VAL A 12 10.05 20.73 1.42
CA VAL A 12 11.31 20.30 0.79
C VAL A 12 11.74 18.91 1.28
N LEU A 13 11.29 18.45 2.46
CA LEU A 13 11.64 17.11 2.97
C LEU A 13 10.68 15.99 2.51
N GLU A 14 9.41 16.31 2.21
CA GLU A 14 8.48 15.33 1.63
C GLU A 14 8.81 14.92 0.20
N VAL A 15 9.65 15.72 -0.50
CA VAL A 15 10.09 15.45 -1.88
C VAL A 15 11.13 14.31 -1.96
N TYR A 16 11.71 13.89 -0.82
CA TYR A 16 12.74 12.84 -0.78
C TYR A 16 12.25 11.47 -0.33
N LEU A 17 11.01 11.34 0.16
CA LEU A 17 10.36 10.03 0.36
C LEU A 17 9.28 9.82 -0.70
N PRO A 18 9.20 8.65 -1.36
CA PRO A 18 8.04 8.31 -2.16
C PRO A 18 6.80 8.45 -1.27
N GLN A 19 5.79 9.22 -1.72
CA GLN A 19 4.55 9.34 -0.98
C GLN A 19 4.02 7.93 -0.68
N ARG A 20 3.69 7.71 0.59
CA ARG A 20 3.09 6.45 1.01
C ARG A 20 1.71 6.35 0.38
N MET A 21 1.39 5.16 -0.11
CA MET A 21 0.08 4.85 -0.62
C MET A 21 -0.98 5.09 0.46
N SER A 22 -2.08 5.70 0.05
CA SER A 22 -3.30 5.80 0.85
C SER A 22 -3.96 4.43 1.05
N ALA A 23 -4.89 4.32 1.99
CA ALA A 23 -5.62 3.09 2.26
C ALA A 23 -6.41 2.57 1.03
N ASP A 24 -6.96 3.48 0.23
CA ASP A 24 -7.70 3.15 -0.98
C ASP A 24 -6.76 2.61 -2.07
N GLU A 25 -5.59 3.23 -2.25
CA GLU A 25 -4.56 2.75 -3.18
C GLU A 25 -4.01 1.39 -2.76
N VAL A 26 -3.80 1.16 -1.46
CA VAL A 26 -3.39 -0.14 -0.93
C VAL A 26 -4.45 -1.21 -1.25
N THR A 27 -5.71 -0.89 -1.03
CA THR A 27 -6.81 -1.81 -1.31
C THR A 27 -6.93 -2.13 -2.80
N ALA A 28 -6.81 -1.12 -3.67
CA ALA A 28 -6.85 -1.29 -5.11
C ALA A 28 -5.67 -2.14 -5.62
N ALA A 29 -4.45 -1.85 -5.16
CA ALA A 29 -3.25 -2.60 -5.53
C ALA A 29 -3.33 -4.07 -5.08
N VAL A 30 -3.79 -4.32 -3.85
CA VAL A 30 -3.97 -5.69 -3.36
C VAL A 30 -5.00 -6.45 -4.20
N LYS A 31 -6.16 -5.84 -4.52
CA LYS A 31 -7.17 -6.48 -5.39
C LYS A 31 -6.60 -6.82 -6.77
N ALA A 32 -5.82 -5.91 -7.36
CA ALA A 32 -5.17 -6.14 -8.64
C ALA A 32 -4.20 -7.34 -8.57
N ILE A 33 -3.36 -7.41 -7.52
CA ILE A 33 -2.42 -8.52 -7.32
C ILE A 33 -3.16 -9.85 -7.09
N VAL A 34 -4.23 -9.85 -6.29
CA VAL A 34 -5.07 -11.05 -6.08
C VAL A 34 -5.63 -11.56 -7.40
N ALA A 35 -6.16 -10.65 -8.24
CA ALA A 35 -6.69 -10.98 -9.56
C ALA A 35 -5.61 -11.49 -10.53
N GLU A 36 -4.44 -10.82 -10.58
CA GLU A 36 -3.29 -11.21 -11.40
C GLU A 36 -2.80 -12.62 -11.05
N LEU A 37 -2.73 -12.93 -9.75
CA LEU A 37 -2.29 -14.23 -9.27
C LEU A 37 -3.38 -15.33 -9.39
N GLY A 38 -4.60 -14.96 -9.79
CA GLY A 38 -5.75 -15.84 -9.82
C GLY A 38 -6.06 -16.45 -8.46
N ALA A 39 -5.75 -15.74 -7.37
CA ALA A 39 -5.94 -16.22 -6.02
C ALA A 39 -7.43 -16.25 -5.67
N LYS A 40 -7.90 -17.37 -5.12
CA LYS A 40 -9.34 -17.64 -4.91
C LYS A 40 -9.72 -17.81 -3.44
N GLY A 41 -8.75 -17.75 -2.52
CA GLY A 41 -9.09 -17.85 -1.11
C GLY A 41 -7.91 -17.92 -0.17
N PRO A 42 -8.16 -18.28 1.10
CA PRO A 42 -7.15 -18.27 2.15
C PRO A 42 -5.93 -19.17 1.88
N GLY A 43 -6.07 -20.22 1.07
CA GLY A 43 -4.96 -21.08 0.66
C GLY A 43 -3.87 -20.37 -0.15
N ASP A 44 -4.23 -19.28 -0.84
CA ASP A 44 -3.31 -18.49 -1.65
C ASP A 44 -2.60 -17.38 -0.84
N MET A 45 -2.86 -17.28 0.46
CA MET A 45 -2.34 -16.22 1.33
C MET A 45 -0.82 -16.08 1.23
N GLY A 46 -0.08 -17.19 1.27
CA GLY A 46 1.39 -17.16 1.17
C GLY A 46 1.88 -16.59 -0.16
N LYS A 47 1.23 -16.99 -1.26
CA LYS A 47 1.56 -16.52 -2.62
C LYS A 47 1.27 -15.03 -2.77
N VAL A 48 0.06 -14.59 -2.40
CA VAL A 48 -0.34 -13.18 -2.48
C VAL A 48 0.54 -12.32 -1.60
N MET A 49 0.79 -12.74 -0.35
CA MET A 49 1.62 -11.98 0.58
C MET A 49 3.07 -11.83 0.10
N GLY A 50 3.63 -12.83 -0.58
CA GLY A 50 4.96 -12.74 -1.18
C GLY A 50 5.05 -11.65 -2.26
N THR A 51 4.12 -11.67 -3.21
CA THR A 51 4.07 -10.67 -4.30
C THR A 51 3.80 -9.27 -3.78
N VAL A 52 2.84 -9.14 -2.87
CA VAL A 52 2.47 -7.85 -2.28
C VAL A 52 3.63 -7.22 -1.51
N LYS A 53 4.37 -8.01 -0.71
CA LYS A 53 5.59 -7.53 -0.05
C LYS A 53 6.64 -7.08 -1.06
N ALA A 54 6.86 -7.83 -2.13
CA ALA A 54 7.83 -7.47 -3.16
C ALA A 54 7.47 -6.15 -3.88
N GLN A 55 6.18 -5.90 -4.14
CA GLN A 55 5.73 -4.74 -4.90
C GLN A 55 5.48 -3.49 -4.04
N LEU A 56 4.99 -3.66 -2.81
CA LEU A 56 4.48 -2.59 -1.95
C LEU A 56 5.36 -2.29 -0.72
N ALA A 57 6.40 -3.09 -0.44
CA ALA A 57 7.35 -2.78 0.63
C ALA A 57 7.97 -1.40 0.41
N GLY A 58 8.00 -0.58 1.47
CA GLY A 58 8.50 0.79 1.41
C GLY A 58 7.55 1.80 0.74
N LYS A 59 6.48 1.35 0.07
CA LYS A 59 5.47 2.20 -0.58
C LYS A 59 4.17 2.29 0.21
N ALA A 60 3.83 1.25 0.97
CA ALA A 60 2.61 1.17 1.78
C ALA A 60 2.92 0.78 3.23
N ASP A 61 1.95 0.99 4.11
CA ASP A 61 1.97 0.43 5.47
C ASP A 61 1.69 -1.08 5.43
N MET A 62 2.58 -1.89 6.01
CA MET A 62 2.45 -3.35 5.94
C MET A 62 1.31 -3.91 6.79
N GLY A 63 0.85 -3.17 7.80
CA GLY A 63 -0.35 -3.51 8.56
C GLY A 63 -1.60 -3.36 7.70
N GLN A 64 -1.75 -2.22 7.03
CA GLN A 64 -2.86 -1.97 6.09
C GLN A 64 -2.87 -2.97 4.94
N VAL A 65 -1.69 -3.24 4.37
CA VAL A 65 -1.52 -4.23 3.30
C VAL A 65 -1.96 -5.63 3.75
N SER A 66 -1.52 -6.07 4.93
CA SER A 66 -1.89 -7.39 5.44
C SER A 66 -3.39 -7.51 5.70
N ALA A 67 -4.01 -6.46 6.22
CA ALA A 67 -5.46 -6.39 6.43
C ALA A 67 -6.22 -6.44 5.09
N ALA A 68 -5.78 -5.68 4.09
CA ALA A 68 -6.37 -5.66 2.76
C ALA A 68 -6.27 -7.02 2.06
N VAL A 69 -5.12 -7.71 2.15
CA VAL A 69 -4.95 -9.06 1.58
C VAL A 69 -5.90 -10.05 2.24
N LYS A 70 -6.00 -10.00 3.58
CA LYS A 70 -6.94 -10.86 4.31
C LYS A 70 -8.38 -10.63 3.87
N ALA A 71 -8.79 -9.36 3.78
CA ALA A 71 -10.13 -8.99 3.34
C ALA A 71 -10.43 -9.46 1.90
N ALA A 72 -9.46 -9.29 0.99
CA ALA A 72 -9.60 -9.68 -0.42
C ALA A 72 -9.73 -11.20 -0.59
N LEU A 73 -9.06 -11.99 0.25
CA LEU A 73 -9.08 -13.47 0.18
C LEU A 73 -10.17 -14.12 1.04
N SER A 74 -10.73 -13.41 2.02
CA SER A 74 -11.84 -13.93 2.85
C SER A 74 -13.22 -13.71 2.22
N GLY A 75 -13.33 -12.79 1.26
CA GLY A 75 -14.57 -12.49 0.53
C GLY A 75 -14.63 -13.07 -0.89
N ALA A 76 -13.61 -13.83 -1.30
CA ALA A 76 -13.53 -14.52 -2.59
C ALA A 76 -14.05 -15.96 -2.50
#